data_AF-A0A2W6E8X0-F1
#
_entry.id   AF-A0A2W6E8X0-F1
#
_cell.length_a   1.000
_cell.length_b   1.000
_cell.length_c   1.000
_cell.angle_alpha   90.00
_cell.angle_beta   90.00
_cell.angle_gamma   90.00
#
_symmetry.space_group_name_H-M   'P 1'
#
loop_
_entity.id
_entity.type
_entity.pdbx_description
1 polymer ?
#
loop_
_entity_poly.entity_id
_entity_poly.type
_entity_poly.pdbx_seq_one_letter_code
_entity_poly.pdbx_strand_id
1 'polypeptide(L)' 'PIRDDANRDALWAGLLDGTIDCVVSDHSPCTVAAKRLDTGDFGDAWGGIASVQLGLPAV' A
#
# COMPACT_ATOMS: atom_id res chain seq x y z
N PRO A 1 -6.24 -3.59 -2.66
CA PRO A 1 -5.09 -4.27 -3.30
C PRO A 1 -4.33 -3.29 -4.21
N ILE A 2 -3.08 -3.61 -4.56
CA ILE A 2 -2.29 -2.82 -5.51
C ILE A 2 -2.97 -2.89 -6.89
N ARG A 3 -3.04 -1.75 -7.58
CA ARG A 3 -3.69 -1.58 -8.88
C ARG A 3 -2.65 -1.48 -10.00
N ASP A 4 -3.12 -1.40 -11.24
CA ASP A 4 -2.27 -1.31 -12.42
C ASP A 4 -1.59 0.07 -12.56
N ASP A 5 -0.75 0.18 -13.59
CA ASP A 5 0.03 1.38 -13.88
C ASP A 5 -0.87 2.58 -14.23
N ALA A 6 -2.02 2.36 -14.88
CA ALA A 6 -2.94 3.43 -15.22
C ALA A 6 -3.52 4.10 -13.96
N ASN A 7 -3.84 3.30 -12.94
CA ASN A 7 -4.24 3.83 -11.64
C ASN A 7 -3.09 4.59 -10.95
N ARG A 8 -1.85 4.09 -11.01
CA ARG A 8 -0.69 4.77 -10.43
C ARG A 8 -0.48 6.15 -11.05
N ASP A 9 -0.52 6.24 -12.38
CA ASP A 9 -0.28 7.49 -13.09
C ASP A 9 -1.39 8.53 -12.79
N ALA A 10 -2.64 8.08 -12.65
CA ALA A 10 -3.75 8.92 -12.22
C ALA A 10 -3.60 9.44 -10.77
N LEU A 11 -3.06 8.63 -9.85
CA LEU A 11 -2.78 9.09 -8.48
C LEU A 11 -1.71 10.19 -8.46
N TRP A 12 -0.67 10.07 -9.28
CA TRP A 12 0.34 11.13 -9.42
C TRP A 12 -0.25 12.41 -10.01
N ALA A 13 -1.09 12.30 -11.05
CA ALA A 13 -1.79 13.45 -11.61
C ALA A 13 -2.66 14.15 -10.55
N GLY A 14 -3.42 13.38 -9.77
CA GLY A 14 -4.26 13.91 -8.68
C GLY A 14 -3.48 14.57 -7.54
N LEU A 15 -2.25 14.13 -7.27
CA LEU A 15 -1.36 14.81 -6.32
C LEU A 15 -0.87 16.16 -6.88
N LEU A 16 -0.52 16.20 -8.16
CA LEU A 16 0.00 17.40 -8.82
C LEU A 16 -1.07 18.47 -9.05
N ASP A 17 -2.30 18.07 -9.35
CA ASP A 17 -3.43 18.99 -9.60
C ASP A 17 -4.17 19.43 -8.32
N GLY A 18 -3.81 18.86 -7.17
CA GLY A 18 -4.39 19.19 -5.86
C GLY A 18 -5.68 18.44 -5.52
N THR A 19 -6.10 17.46 -6.32
CA THR A 19 -7.21 16.54 -5.97
C THR A 19 -6.86 15.68 -4.74
N ILE A 20 -5.58 15.37 -4.54
CA ILE A 20 -5.07 14.59 -3.40
C ILE A 20 -4.13 15.49 -2.58
N ASP A 21 -4.47 15.67 -1.30
CA ASP A 21 -3.73 16.58 -0.42
C ASP A 21 -2.52 15.94 0.27
N CYS A 22 -2.46 14.61 0.38
CA CYS A 22 -1.48 13.94 1.21
C CYS A 22 -1.14 12.53 0.71
N VAL A 23 0.14 12.17 0.86
CA VAL A 23 0.64 10.80 0.68
C VAL A 23 0.92 10.21 2.07
N VAL A 24 0.33 9.06 2.36
CA VAL A 24 0.50 8.34 3.63
C VAL A 24 0.98 6.91 3.39
N SER A 25 1.65 6.35 4.39
CA SER A 25 2.24 5.01 4.27
C SER A 25 1.24 3.86 4.47
N ASP A 26 0.12 4.14 5.15
CA ASP A 26 -0.83 3.13 5.67
C ASP A 26 -0.10 1.97 6.38
N HIS A 27 0.95 2.31 7.15
CA HIS A 27 1.82 1.33 7.79
C HIS A 27 1.05 0.43 8.76
N SER A 28 0.89 -0.84 8.37
CA SER A 28 0.08 -1.84 9.07
C SER A 28 0.75 -3.23 8.99
N PRO A 29 1.96 -3.39 9.55
CA PRO A 29 2.72 -4.63 9.44
C PRO A 29 2.14 -5.75 10.31
N CYS A 30 2.44 -6.98 9.93
CA CYS A 30 2.19 -8.18 10.73
C CYS A 30 3.37 -9.14 10.66
N THR A 31 3.38 -10.17 11.50
CA THR A 31 4.34 -11.28 11.37
C THR A 31 4.07 -12.08 10.10
N VAL A 32 5.07 -12.82 9.62
CA VAL A 32 4.92 -13.70 8.44
C VAL A 32 3.81 -14.73 8.64
N ALA A 33 3.66 -15.28 9.85
CA ALA A 33 2.61 -16.26 10.15
C ALA A 33 1.19 -15.70 9.96
N ALA A 34 0.97 -14.41 10.27
CA ALA A 34 -0.33 -13.76 10.08
C ALA A 34 -0.71 -13.53 8.60
N LYS A 35 0.24 -13.74 7.67
CA LYS A 35 -0.04 -13.73 6.22
C LYS A 35 -0.71 -15.00 5.71
N ARG A 36 -0.83 -16.05 6.52
CA ARG A 36 -1.51 -17.32 6.17
C ARG A 36 -1.06 -17.91 4.83
N LEU A 37 0.25 -17.84 4.56
CA LEU A 37 0.84 -18.31 3.30
C LEU A 37 0.69 -19.84 3.10
N ASP A 38 0.51 -20.57 4.20
CA ASP A 38 0.26 -22.01 4.23
C ASP A 38 -1.10 -22.40 3.66
N THR A 39 -2.12 -21.54 3.86
CA THR A 39 -3.47 -21.77 3.31
C THR A 39 -3.66 -21.08 1.96
N GLY A 40 -3.00 -19.94 1.75
CA GLY A 40 -3.20 -19.10 0.58
C GLY A 40 -4.58 -18.41 0.53
N ASP A 41 -5.35 -18.48 1.61
CA ASP A 41 -6.66 -17.84 1.69
C ASP A 41 -6.52 -16.34 2.01
N PHE A 42 -6.88 -15.51 1.04
CA PHE A 42 -6.83 -14.06 1.18
C PHE A 42 -7.85 -13.50 2.19
N GLY A 43 -8.93 -14.22 2.47
CA GLY A 43 -9.91 -13.80 3.48
C GLY A 43 -9.36 -13.86 4.90
N ASP A 44 -8.47 -14.82 5.16
CA ASP A 44 -7.85 -15.04 6.47
C ASP A 44 -6.48 -14.34 6.63
N ALA A 45 -5.85 -13.93 5.51
CA ALA A 45 -4.54 -13.29 5.51
C ALA A 45 -4.60 -11.81 5.92
N TRP A 46 -3.67 -11.36 6.77
CA TRP A 46 -3.53 -9.95 7.10
C TRP A 46 -3.12 -9.11 5.87
N GLY A 47 -3.91 -8.10 5.52
CA GLY A 47 -3.74 -7.33 4.28
C GLY A 47 -2.64 -6.25 4.30
N GLY A 48 -2.16 -5.83 5.47
CA GLY A 48 -1.27 -4.65 5.59
C GLY A 48 0.22 -4.91 5.33
N ILE A 49 0.99 -3.84 5.09
CA ILE A 49 2.44 -3.89 4.81
C ILE A 49 3.24 -2.93 5.70
N ALA A 50 4.55 -3.18 5.82
CA ALA A 50 5.49 -2.28 6.49
C ALA A 50 6.07 -1.25 5.51
N SER A 51 5.75 0.03 5.69
CA SER A 51 6.21 1.08 4.77
C SER A 51 6.64 2.42 5.41
N VAL A 52 6.35 2.71 6.69
CA VAL A 52 6.58 4.05 7.27
C VAL A 52 8.00 4.61 7.09
N GLN A 53 9.01 3.75 7.23
CA GLN A 53 10.41 4.11 7.04
C GLN A 53 10.77 4.53 5.61
N LEU A 54 9.96 4.13 4.62
CA LEU A 54 10.18 4.38 3.21
C LEU A 54 9.43 5.63 2.71
N GLY A 55 8.59 6.25 3.54
CA GLY A 55 7.67 7.31 3.11
C GLY A 55 8.36 8.44 2.35
N LEU A 56 9.43 9.02 2.91
CA LEU A 56 10.16 10.13 2.28
C LEU A 56 11.13 9.72 1.16
N PRO A 57 11.92 8.62 1.26
CA PRO A 57 12.84 8.25 0.18
C PRO A 57 12.18 7.61 -1.05
N ALA A 58 10.89 7.29 -1.01
CA ALA A 58 10.18 6.65 -2.11
C ALA A 58 9.46 7.61 -3.08
N VAL A 59 9.38 8.90 -2.72
CA VAL A 59 8.77 9.99 -3.52
C VAL A 59 9.84 10.77 -4.27
#